data_AF-A0A5C7EXJ5-F1
#
_entry.id   AF-A0A5C7EXJ5-F1
#
_cell.length_a   1.000
_cell.length_b   1.000
_cell.length_c   1.000
_cell.angle_alpha   90.00
_cell.angle_beta   90.00
_cell.angle_gamma   90.00
#
_symmetry.space_group_name_H-M   'P 1'
#
loop_
_entity.id
_entity.type
_entity.pdbx_description
1 polymer ?
#
loop_
_entity_poly.entity_id
_entity_poly.type
_entity_poly.pdbx_seq_one_letter_code
_entity_poly.pdbx_strand_id
1 'polypeptide(L)'
;MPEIYRFYGMVIYMFFNEQPPPHFKVKYNNYEANILLENGQILNGDLPRSKLRLVQDWIEIHKTELREMWENKNFLNTIIYRVTKILEIKSTEIICEINGEVVFQLDIHPLLNKHHHLAGIEKLKNQKVFKTVEIGEMGELRWKNLIFLNGEFWNYDISPEFIVHRGKRIASYKT
;
A
#
# COMPACT_ATOMS: atom_id res chain seq x y z
N MET A 1 11.77 14.42 3.47
CA MET A 1 10.47 14.15 2.83
C MET A 1 9.85 12.97 3.55
N PRO A 2 8.82 13.18 4.38
CA PRO A 2 8.11 12.09 5.02
C PRO A 2 7.31 11.28 3.98
N GLU A 3 7.41 9.97 4.08
CA GLU A 3 6.56 9.03 3.36
C GLU A 3 5.16 9.07 3.98
N ILE A 4 4.16 9.34 3.15
CA ILE A 4 2.77 9.41 3.60
C ILE A 4 2.01 8.13 3.28
N TYR A 5 2.47 7.38 2.28
CA TYR A 5 1.71 6.25 1.77
C TYR A 5 2.54 5.33 0.84
N ARG A 6 2.18 4.05 0.74
CA ARG A 6 2.84 3.06 -0.12
C ARG A 6 1.87 2.04 -0.69
N PHE A 7 1.90 1.85 -2.01
CA PHE A 7 1.02 0.89 -2.70
C PHE A 7 1.57 0.47 -4.07
N TYR A 8 1.37 -0.80 -4.46
CA TYR A 8 1.83 -1.37 -5.74
C TYR A 8 3.31 -1.09 -6.09
N GLY A 9 4.18 -1.07 -5.06
CA GLY A 9 5.61 -0.73 -5.18
C GLY A 9 5.91 0.76 -5.34
N MET A 10 4.89 1.62 -5.31
CA MET A 10 5.02 3.07 -5.36
C MET A 10 5.08 3.63 -3.94
N VAL A 11 5.93 4.62 -3.74
CA VAL A 11 6.09 5.34 -2.48
C VAL A 11 5.68 6.79 -2.67
N ILE A 12 4.77 7.26 -1.82
CA ILE A 12 4.22 8.61 -1.88
C ILE A 12 4.82 9.45 -0.76
N TYR A 13 5.33 10.61 -1.14
CA TYR A 13 5.89 11.59 -0.22
C TYR A 13 5.17 12.92 -0.37
N MET A 14 5.02 13.66 0.72
CA MET A 14 4.49 15.02 0.68
C MET A 14 5.39 15.98 1.45
N PHE A 15 5.60 17.18 0.92
CA PHE A 15 6.46 18.18 1.53
C PHE A 15 5.77 19.55 1.56
N PHE A 16 5.36 19.98 2.75
CA PHE A 16 4.54 21.18 2.94
C PHE A 16 5.27 22.52 2.74
N ASN A 17 6.60 22.48 2.58
CA ASN A 17 7.43 23.66 2.36
C ASN A 17 7.72 23.89 0.86
N GLU A 18 7.11 23.11 -0.04
CA GLU A 18 7.19 23.36 -1.48
C GLU A 18 6.25 24.49 -1.91
N GLN A 19 6.65 25.22 -2.96
CA GLN A 19 5.81 26.28 -3.51
C GLN A 19 4.62 25.67 -4.27
N PRO A 20 3.47 26.37 -4.31
CA PRO A 20 2.34 25.98 -5.15
C PRO A 20 2.74 25.78 -6.63
N PRO A 21 2.01 24.94 -7.38
CA PRO A 21 0.74 24.31 -7.02
C PRO A 21 0.87 23.12 -6.05
N PRO A 22 -0.20 22.74 -5.32
CA PRO A 22 -0.20 21.55 -4.45
C PRO A 22 0.17 20.27 -5.19
N HIS A 23 1.22 19.59 -4.74
CA HIS A 23 1.68 18.35 -5.32
C HIS A 23 2.19 17.37 -4.25
N PHE A 24 2.31 16.10 -4.64
CA PHE A 24 3.06 15.10 -3.89
C PHE A 24 4.00 14.37 -4.84
N LYS A 25 4.98 13.68 -4.27
CA LYS A 25 5.99 12.96 -5.02
C LYS A 25 5.73 11.47 -5.00
N VAL A 26 5.85 10.83 -6.15
CA VAL A 26 5.78 9.38 -6.32
C VAL A 26 7.16 8.87 -6.72
N LYS A 27 7.63 7.81 -6.06
CA LYS A 27 8.78 7.02 -6.51
C LYS A 27 8.35 5.60 -6.84
N TYR A 28 8.85 5.06 -7.95
CA TYR A 28 8.63 3.68 -8.37
C TYR A 28 9.84 3.17 -9.15
N ASN A 29 10.58 2.20 -8.63
CA ASN A 29 11.87 1.76 -9.19
C ASN A 29 12.78 2.98 -9.47
N ASN A 30 13.20 3.16 -10.73
CA ASN A 30 14.03 4.28 -11.18
C ASN A 30 13.20 5.51 -11.62
N TYR A 31 11.87 5.44 -11.52
CA TYR A 31 10.96 6.52 -11.89
C TYR A 31 10.63 7.40 -10.69
N GLU A 32 10.50 8.70 -10.95
CA GLU A 32 10.14 9.71 -9.97
C GLU A 32 9.31 10.80 -10.65
N ALA A 33 8.16 11.13 -10.05
CA ALA A 33 7.28 12.17 -10.58
C ALA A 33 6.64 12.98 -9.44
N ASN A 34 6.53 14.29 -9.64
CA ASN A 34 5.67 15.14 -8.83
C ASN A 34 4.28 15.20 -9.49
N ILE A 35 3.24 14.93 -8.72
CA ILE A 35 1.87 14.76 -9.18
C ILE A 35 1.00 15.85 -8.56
N LEU A 36 0.25 16.56 -9.39
CA LEU A 36 -0.69 17.59 -8.95
C LEU A 36 -1.86 16.96 -8.18
N LEU A 37 -2.17 17.49 -6.99
CA LEU A 37 -3.32 17.02 -6.20
C LEU A 37 -4.66 17.33 -6.89
N GLU A 38 -4.71 18.38 -7.70
CA GLU A 38 -5.96 18.86 -8.30
C GLU A 38 -6.55 17.85 -9.30
N ASN A 39 -5.70 17.29 -10.16
CA ASN A 39 -6.10 16.52 -11.33
C ASN A 39 -5.22 15.28 -11.59
N GLY A 40 -4.23 15.00 -10.74
CA GLY A 40 -3.35 13.84 -10.88
C GLY A 40 -2.44 13.87 -12.11
N GLN A 41 -2.22 15.03 -12.72
CA GLN A 41 -1.25 15.19 -13.80
C GLN A 41 0.17 15.27 -13.25
N ILE A 42 1.13 14.84 -14.07
CA ILE A 42 2.56 14.99 -13.77
C ILE A 42 2.93 16.47 -13.90
N LEU A 43 3.36 17.09 -12.79
CA LEU A 43 3.95 18.42 -12.77
C LEU A 43 5.37 18.41 -13.34
N ASN A 44 6.17 17.42 -12.94
CA ASN A 44 7.51 17.16 -13.48
C ASN A 44 7.95 15.71 -13.17
N GLY A 45 8.98 15.24 -13.87
CA GLY A 45 9.44 13.85 -13.81
C GLY A 45 8.67 12.94 -14.74
N ASP A 46 8.73 11.63 -14.49
CA ASP A 46 8.09 10.63 -15.34
C ASP A 46 7.61 9.40 -14.54
N LEU A 47 6.54 8.78 -15.05
CA LEU A 47 5.99 7.56 -14.49
C LEU A 47 5.35 6.73 -15.61
N PRO A 48 5.49 5.39 -15.61
CA PRO A 48 4.81 4.56 -16.60
C PRO A 48 3.30 4.81 -16.59
N ARG A 49 2.67 4.89 -17.79
CA ARG A 49 1.24 5.23 -17.93
C ARG A 49 0.31 4.38 -17.06
N SER A 50 0.59 3.08 -16.92
CA SER A 50 -0.19 2.16 -16.09
C SER A 50 -0.10 2.50 -14.60
N LYS A 51 1.05 3.01 -14.13
CA LYS A 51 1.28 3.44 -12.76
C LYS A 51 0.66 4.81 -12.49
N LEU A 52 0.77 5.74 -13.45
CA LEU A 52 0.09 7.04 -13.35
C LEU A 52 -1.42 6.88 -13.15
N ARG A 53 -2.06 5.96 -13.87
CA ARG A 53 -3.48 5.67 -13.70
C ARG A 53 -3.82 5.19 -12.28
N LEU A 54 -3.00 4.30 -11.71
CA LEU A 54 -3.19 3.85 -10.32
C LEU A 54 -3.04 4.99 -9.32
N VAL A 55 -2.11 5.92 -9.57
CA VAL A 55 -1.95 7.12 -8.74
C VAL A 55 -3.17 8.03 -8.86
N GLN A 56 -3.71 8.22 -10.06
CA GLN A 56 -4.90 9.04 -10.29
C GLN A 56 -6.14 8.46 -9.59
N ASP A 57 -6.36 7.15 -9.71
CA ASP A 57 -7.44 6.45 -9.02
C ASP A 57 -7.28 6.61 -7.49
N TRP A 58 -6.04 6.53 -6.98
CA TRP A 58 -5.73 6.75 -5.57
C TRP A 58 -6.02 8.20 -5.12
N ILE A 59 -5.62 9.20 -5.92
CA ILE A 59 -5.93 10.61 -5.62
C ILE A 59 -7.43 10.83 -5.53
N GLU A 60 -8.21 10.24 -6.44
CA GLU A 60 -9.67 10.41 -6.45
C GLU A 60 -10.32 9.94 -5.15
N ILE A 61 -9.82 8.82 -4.60
CA ILE A 61 -10.29 8.25 -3.32
C ILE A 61 -9.91 9.14 -2.14
N HIS A 62 -8.71 9.75 -2.15
CA HIS A 62 -8.13 10.45 -0.99
C HIS A 62 -8.02 11.97 -1.17
N LYS A 63 -8.76 12.55 -2.13
CA LYS A 63 -8.56 13.93 -2.57
C LYS A 63 -8.76 14.94 -1.44
N THR A 64 -9.81 14.75 -0.66
CA THR A 64 -10.20 15.66 0.42
C THR A 64 -9.11 15.71 1.47
N GLU A 65 -8.62 14.54 1.86
CA GLU A 65 -7.68 14.42 2.95
C GLU A 65 -6.26 14.82 2.52
N LEU A 66 -5.86 14.53 1.28
CA LEU A 66 -4.60 15.05 0.71
C LEU A 66 -4.59 16.58 0.65
N ARG A 67 -5.74 17.19 0.32
CA ARG A 67 -5.88 18.64 0.33
C ARG A 67 -5.79 19.19 1.75
N GLU A 68 -6.50 18.59 2.70
CA GLU A 68 -6.44 18.99 4.10
C GLU A 68 -5.01 18.88 4.66
N MET A 69 -4.28 17.79 4.34
CA MET A 69 -2.88 17.64 4.71
C MET A 69 -2.03 18.79 4.17
N TRP A 70 -2.19 19.12 2.88
CA TRP A 70 -1.44 20.20 2.23
C TRP A 70 -1.74 21.57 2.86
N GLU A 71 -3.02 21.90 3.05
CA GLU A 71 -3.47 23.19 3.58
C GLU A 71 -3.05 23.39 5.03
N ASN A 72 -3.24 22.38 5.87
CA ASN A 72 -2.90 22.43 7.30
C ASN A 72 -1.42 22.16 7.59
N LYS A 73 -0.66 21.76 6.56
CA LYS A 73 0.74 21.36 6.67
C LYS A 73 0.97 20.30 7.75
N ASN A 74 0.04 19.35 7.85
CA ASN A 74 0.05 18.30 8.85
C ASN A 74 -0.31 16.95 8.21
N PHE A 75 0.27 15.87 8.71
CA PHE A 75 -0.07 14.52 8.26
C PHE A 75 -1.34 14.04 8.97
N LEU A 76 -2.32 13.57 8.20
CA LEU A 76 -3.54 12.98 8.75
C LEU A 76 -3.35 11.48 8.92
N ASN A 77 -3.67 10.97 10.11
CA ASN A 77 -3.69 9.53 10.38
C ASN A 77 -4.92 8.84 9.75
N THR A 78 -5.96 9.60 9.41
CA THR A 78 -7.27 9.08 8.95
C THR A 78 -7.24 8.49 7.54
N ILE A 79 -6.30 8.91 6.69
CA ILE A 79 -6.13 8.41 5.31
C ILE A 79 -5.38 7.08 5.28
N ILE A 80 -4.56 6.86 6.30
CA ILE A 80 -3.60 5.78 6.30
C ILE A 80 -4.29 4.60 6.94
N TYR A 81 -4.86 3.72 6.12
CA TYR A 81 -5.21 2.41 6.60
C TYR A 81 -3.92 1.74 7.06
N ARG A 82 -3.93 1.23 8.29
CA ARG A 82 -2.82 0.48 8.86
C ARG A 82 -3.38 -0.80 9.42
N VAL A 83 -2.77 -1.92 9.05
CA VAL A 83 -2.94 -3.14 9.84
C VAL A 83 -2.32 -2.86 11.21
N THR A 84 -3.16 -2.81 12.22
CA THR A 84 -2.74 -2.62 13.62
C THR A 84 -2.44 -3.95 14.28
N LYS A 85 -3.12 -5.01 13.85
CA LYS A 85 -2.98 -6.35 14.42
C LYS A 85 -3.32 -7.44 13.41
N ILE A 86 -2.50 -8.50 13.38
CA ILE A 86 -2.86 -9.76 12.72
C ILE A 86 -3.54 -10.63 13.78
N LEU A 87 -4.79 -11.00 13.53
CA LEU A 87 -5.65 -11.74 14.46
C LEU A 87 -5.51 -13.24 14.24
N GLU A 88 -5.52 -13.68 12.97
CA GLU A 88 -5.42 -15.10 12.62
C GLU A 88 -4.84 -15.28 11.22
N ILE A 89 -4.04 -16.33 11.04
CA ILE A 89 -3.47 -16.74 9.76
C ILE A 89 -3.93 -18.16 9.48
N LYS A 90 -4.76 -18.32 8.44
CA LYS A 90 -5.24 -19.62 7.94
C LYS A 90 -4.39 -20.07 6.76
N SER A 91 -4.88 -21.03 5.96
CA SER A 91 -4.11 -21.59 4.85
C SER A 91 -3.80 -20.59 3.73
N THR A 92 -4.76 -19.77 3.33
CA THR A 92 -4.59 -18.69 2.33
C THR A 92 -5.26 -17.40 2.76
N GLU A 93 -5.76 -17.34 4.00
CA GLU A 93 -6.50 -16.21 4.51
C GLU A 93 -5.77 -15.56 5.68
N ILE A 94 -5.80 -14.24 5.72
CA ILE A 94 -5.31 -13.44 6.85
C ILE A 94 -6.49 -12.65 7.39
N ILE A 95 -6.69 -12.75 8.70
CA ILE A 95 -7.64 -11.93 9.43
C ILE A 95 -6.85 -10.90 10.21
N CYS A 96 -7.16 -9.64 9.99
CA CYS A 96 -6.42 -8.53 10.58
C CYS A 96 -7.34 -7.36 10.92
N GLU A 97 -6.88 -6.56 11.87
CA GLU A 97 -7.53 -5.33 12.30
C GLU A 97 -6.90 -4.14 11.57
N ILE A 98 -7.77 -3.27 11.04
CA ILE A 98 -7.41 -2.02 10.37
C ILE A 98 -7.76 -0.86 11.29
N ASN A 99 -6.79 0.03 11.51
CA ASN A 99 -6.90 1.25 12.31
C ASN A 99 -7.39 1.04 13.75
N GLY A 100 -7.25 -0.17 14.32
CA GLY A 100 -7.68 -0.45 15.69
C GLY A 100 -9.18 -0.74 15.87
N GLU A 101 -9.96 -0.71 14.79
CA GLU A 101 -11.43 -0.68 14.90
C GLU A 101 -12.12 -1.75 14.05
N VAL A 102 -11.63 -1.98 12.82
CA VAL A 102 -12.37 -2.76 11.83
C VAL A 102 -11.60 -4.02 11.45
N VAL A 103 -12.26 -5.17 11.55
CA VAL A 103 -11.65 -6.45 11.18
C VAL A 103 -11.95 -6.78 9.72
N PHE A 104 -10.92 -7.23 9.00
CA PHE A 104 -11.01 -7.72 7.63
C PHE A 104 -10.43 -9.13 7.52
N GLN A 105 -11.07 -9.95 6.70
CA GLN A 105 -10.56 -11.23 6.21
C GLN A 105 -10.14 -11.08 4.76
N LEU A 106 -8.87 -11.34 4.45
CA LEU A 106 -8.33 -11.32 3.10
C LEU A 106 -7.95 -12.73 2.66
N ASP A 107 -8.54 -13.22 1.58
CA ASP A 107 -8.04 -14.38 0.83
C ASP A 107 -6.99 -13.91 -0.19
N ILE A 108 -5.75 -14.38 -0.03
CA ILE A 108 -4.64 -14.00 -0.91
C ILE A 108 -4.53 -14.89 -2.15
N HIS A 109 -5.29 -15.98 -2.27
CA HIS A 109 -5.19 -16.90 -3.40
C HIS A 109 -5.35 -16.21 -4.78
N PRO A 110 -6.34 -15.30 -5.00
CA PRO A 110 -6.45 -14.57 -6.25
C PRO A 110 -5.22 -13.69 -6.55
N LEU A 111 -4.60 -13.15 -5.50
CA LEU A 111 -3.41 -12.31 -5.60
C LEU A 111 -2.18 -13.13 -6.01
N LEU A 112 -1.99 -14.32 -5.42
CA LEU A 112 -0.92 -15.25 -5.83
C LEU A 112 -1.04 -15.63 -7.31
N ASN A 113 -2.26 -15.90 -7.78
CA ASN A 113 -2.50 -16.21 -9.18
C ASN A 113 -2.22 -15.01 -10.09
N LYS A 114 -2.57 -13.79 -9.67
CA LYS A 114 -2.27 -12.58 -10.45
C LYS A 114 -0.76 -12.28 -10.52
N HIS A 115 -0.04 -12.58 -9.44
CA HIS A 115 1.38 -12.28 -9.30
C HIS A 115 2.30 -13.48 -9.59
N HIS A 116 1.79 -14.53 -10.24
CA HIS A 116 2.54 -15.75 -10.58
C HIS A 116 3.84 -15.53 -11.37
N HIS A 117 3.99 -14.37 -12.00
CA HIS A 117 5.19 -13.97 -12.74
C HIS A 117 6.34 -13.47 -11.83
N LEU A 118 6.09 -13.21 -10.55
CA LEU A 118 7.12 -12.79 -9.60
C LEU A 118 7.85 -14.02 -9.05
N ALA A 119 9.15 -14.12 -9.30
CA ALA A 119 9.95 -15.23 -8.80
C ALA A 119 9.97 -15.25 -7.26
N GLY A 120 9.56 -16.35 -6.64
CA GLY A 120 9.49 -16.53 -5.19
C GLY A 120 8.07 -16.44 -4.61
N ILE A 121 7.09 -15.93 -5.37
CA ILE A 121 5.69 -15.83 -4.90
C ILE A 121 5.09 -17.21 -4.59
N GLU A 122 5.51 -18.25 -5.31
CA GLU A 122 5.06 -19.62 -5.14
C GLU A 122 5.38 -20.17 -3.75
N LYS A 123 6.39 -19.61 -3.07
CA LYS A 123 6.77 -19.99 -1.69
C LYS A 123 5.64 -19.71 -0.69
N LEU A 124 4.76 -18.75 -0.95
CA LEU A 124 3.60 -18.48 -0.09
C LEU A 124 2.55 -19.59 -0.10
N LYS A 125 2.65 -20.58 -1.01
CA LYS A 125 1.86 -21.81 -0.92
C LYS A 125 2.30 -22.70 0.26
N ASN A 126 3.52 -22.51 0.76
CA ASN A 126 4.02 -23.23 1.93
C ASN A 126 3.55 -22.52 3.22
N GLN A 127 2.84 -23.25 4.07
CA GLN A 127 2.28 -22.72 5.32
C GLN A 127 3.34 -22.14 6.28
N LYS A 128 4.55 -22.69 6.30
CA LYS A 128 5.63 -22.18 7.16
C LYS A 128 6.08 -20.80 6.70
N VAL A 129 6.17 -20.59 5.38
CA VAL A 129 6.54 -19.28 4.79
C VAL A 129 5.37 -18.30 4.90
N PHE A 130 4.14 -18.74 4.63
CA PHE A 130 2.98 -17.86 4.73
C PHE A 130 2.80 -17.27 6.13
N LYS A 131 3.04 -18.07 7.18
CA LYS A 131 2.97 -17.64 8.58
C LYS A 131 4.07 -16.68 9.02
N THR A 132 5.09 -16.41 8.19
CA THR A 132 6.10 -15.38 8.51
C THR A 132 5.64 -13.97 8.17
N VAL A 133 4.36 -13.78 7.79
CA VAL A 133 3.79 -12.45 7.56
C VAL A 133 3.95 -11.59 8.81
N GLU A 134 4.40 -10.37 8.62
CA GLU A 134 4.55 -9.37 9.66
C GLU A 134 3.86 -8.06 9.24
N ILE A 135 3.69 -7.15 10.19
CA ILE A 135 3.20 -5.79 9.92
C ILE A 135 4.41 -4.92 9.65
N GLY A 136 4.45 -4.26 8.49
CA GLY A 136 5.48 -3.30 8.13
C GLY A 136 5.34 -1.96 8.88
N GLU A 137 6.32 -1.08 8.71
CA GLU A 137 6.35 0.24 9.37
C GLU A 137 5.14 1.12 8.99
N MET A 138 4.56 0.89 7.81
CA MET A 138 3.40 1.63 7.31
C MET A 138 2.09 0.89 7.53
N GLY A 139 2.11 -0.23 8.28
CA GLY A 139 0.93 -1.03 8.57
C GLY A 139 0.56 -2.01 7.46
N GLU A 140 1.39 -2.21 6.44
CA GLU A 140 1.18 -3.22 5.40
C GLU A 140 1.44 -4.64 5.91
N LEU A 141 0.81 -5.65 5.28
CA LEU A 141 1.22 -7.04 5.48
C LEU A 141 2.48 -7.30 4.65
N ARG A 142 3.52 -7.83 5.28
CA ARG A 142 4.86 -7.96 4.68
C ARG A 142 5.42 -9.36 4.84
N TRP A 143 6.01 -9.90 3.77
CA TRP A 143 6.90 -11.07 3.80
C TRP A 143 8.31 -10.64 3.38
N LYS A 144 9.27 -10.75 4.30
CA LYS A 144 10.65 -10.33 4.07
C LYS A 144 11.38 -11.23 3.06
N ASN A 145 12.18 -10.61 2.19
CA ASN A 145 13.11 -11.30 1.27
C ASN A 145 12.44 -12.43 0.45
N LEU A 146 11.19 -12.23 0.05
CA LEU A 146 10.41 -13.27 -0.63
C LEU A 146 10.68 -13.31 -2.13
N ILE A 147 10.67 -12.12 -2.76
CA ILE A 147 10.69 -11.96 -4.22
C ILE A 147 12.12 -11.79 -4.69
N PHE A 148 12.54 -12.58 -5.67
CA PHE A 148 13.87 -12.45 -6.26
C PHE A 148 13.77 -11.70 -7.59
N LEU A 149 14.43 -10.54 -7.69
CA LEU A 149 14.40 -9.70 -8.87
C LEU A 149 15.75 -8.99 -9.03
N ASN A 150 16.31 -9.04 -10.25
CA ASN A 150 17.57 -8.37 -10.61
C ASN A 150 18.77 -8.72 -9.71
N GLY A 151 18.83 -9.96 -9.21
CA GLY A 151 19.95 -10.42 -8.36
C GLY A 151 19.77 -10.13 -6.87
N GLU A 152 18.67 -9.50 -6.47
CA GLU A 152 18.40 -9.10 -5.09
C GLU A 152 17.07 -9.67 -4.57
N PHE A 153 16.96 -9.78 -3.24
CA PHE A 153 15.72 -10.17 -2.57
C PHE A 153 14.94 -8.94 -2.11
N TRP A 154 13.64 -8.96 -2.42
CA TRP A 154 12.69 -7.90 -2.10
C TRP A 154 11.59 -8.44 -1.19
N ASN A 155 11.05 -7.55 -0.37
CA ASN A 155 9.84 -7.84 0.39
C ASN A 155 8.64 -7.98 -0.54
N TYR A 156 7.70 -8.83 -0.15
CA TYR A 156 6.38 -8.85 -0.75
C TYR A 156 5.40 -8.21 0.21
N ASP A 157 4.77 -7.13 -0.23
CA ASP A 157 3.88 -6.33 0.60
C ASP A 157 2.45 -6.31 0.05
N ILE A 158 1.46 -6.37 0.94
CA ILE A 158 0.05 -6.13 0.63
C ILE A 158 -0.35 -4.87 1.40
N SER A 159 -0.70 -3.82 0.66
CA SER A 159 -1.09 -2.55 1.27
C SER A 159 -2.42 -2.69 2.03
N PRO A 160 -2.61 -1.96 3.13
CA PRO A 160 -3.84 -2.03 3.91
C PRO A 160 -5.12 -1.73 3.12
N GLU A 161 -5.03 -0.96 2.05
CA GLU A 161 -6.17 -0.55 1.23
C GLU A 161 -6.57 -1.64 0.26
N PHE A 162 -5.61 -2.45 -0.19
CA PHE A 162 -5.95 -3.68 -0.86
C PHE A 162 -6.82 -4.56 0.06
N ILE A 163 -6.50 -4.62 1.35
CA ILE A 163 -7.30 -5.35 2.35
C ILE A 163 -8.68 -4.72 2.49
N VAL A 164 -8.78 -3.40 2.60
CA VAL A 164 -10.07 -2.71 2.72
C VAL A 164 -10.96 -2.88 1.49
N HIS A 165 -10.38 -2.82 0.28
CA HIS A 165 -11.13 -2.89 -0.97
C HIS A 165 -11.41 -4.32 -1.46
N ARG A 166 -10.56 -5.29 -1.10
CA ARG A 166 -10.66 -6.68 -1.60
C ARG A 166 -10.96 -7.70 -0.51
N GLY A 167 -10.70 -7.36 0.75
CA GLY A 167 -11.04 -8.18 1.90
C GLY A 167 -12.52 -8.08 2.25
N LYS A 168 -13.00 -9.10 2.96
CA LYS A 168 -14.34 -9.15 3.52
C LYS A 168 -14.31 -8.54 4.92
N ARG A 169 -15.06 -7.45 5.14
CA ARG A 169 -15.26 -6.87 6.47
C ARG A 169 -15.98 -7.86 7.39
N ILE A 170 -15.49 -8.04 8.61
CA ILE A 170 -16.09 -8.89 9.65
C ILE A 170 -16.70 -7.97 10.71
N ALA A 171 -18.00 -8.15 10.99
CA ALA A 171 -18.75 -7.30 11.93
C ALA A 171 -18.44 -7.61 13.41
N SER A 172 -18.06 -8.84 13.71
CA SER A 172 -17.59 -9.25 15.04
C SER A 172 -16.60 -10.40 14.91
N TYR A 173 -15.40 -10.21 15.46
CA TYR A 173 -14.38 -11.24 15.54
C TYR A 173 -14.25 -11.65 17.01
N LYS A 174 -14.65 -12.88 17.34
CA LYS A 174 -14.42 -13.45 18.66
C LYS A 174 -13.06 -14.14 18.63
N THR A 175 -12.11 -13.59 19.39
CA THR A 175 -10.83 -14.22 19.72
C THR A 175 -11.03 -15.51 20.50
#